data_AF-A0A941AP91-F1
#
_entry.id   AF-A0A941AP91-F1
#
_cell.length_a   1.000
_cell.length_b   1.000
_cell.length_c   1.000
_cell.angle_alpha   90.00
_cell.angle_beta   90.00
_cell.angle_gamma   90.00
#
_symmetry.space_group_name_H-M   'P 1'
#
loop_
_entity.id
_entity.type
_entity.pdbx_description
1 polymer ?
#
loop_
_entity_poly.entity_id
_entity_poly.type
_entity_poly.pdbx_seq_one_letter_code
_entity_poly.pdbx_strand_id
1 'polypeptide(L)'
;MWLIMLVLIFIFTIGVTIGGLLAAPKDPPRPIHLFLFSLFFSILCYIGMLAGMFLTGWIGFRFIEIILSIFALLFIVASISRYHPTFGFFHPEDKVVLLVLAVIFFLIGFEYGLLEMRTFFTLTAGVIFTAALAFGLFIQIRFLQMARRSTYISFIPLVWLLFVTVIKLL
;
A
#
# COMPACT_ATOMS: atom_id res chain seq x y z
N MET A 1 -0.23 22.24 -0.08
CA MET A 1 0.73 21.60 0.86
C MET A 1 0.09 20.45 1.63
N TRP A 2 -1.08 20.63 2.25
CA TRP A 2 -1.77 19.56 2.99
C TRP A 2 -2.07 18.31 2.14
N LEU A 3 -2.60 18.47 0.93
CA LEU A 3 -2.91 17.36 0.01
C LEU A 3 -1.69 16.51 -0.34
N ILE A 4 -0.55 17.16 -0.67
CA ILE A 4 0.70 16.47 -0.99
C ILE A 4 1.19 15.65 0.23
N MET A 5 1.08 16.22 1.43
CA MET A 5 1.45 15.52 2.66
C MET A 5 0.56 14.29 2.89
N LEU A 6 -0.75 14.42 2.68
CA LEU A 6 -1.71 13.31 2.82
C LEU A 6 -1.38 12.18 1.83
N VAL A 7 -1.11 12.53 0.57
CA VAL A 7 -0.65 11.58 -0.47
C VAL A 7 0.62 10.85 -0.04
N LEU A 8 1.64 11.57 0.42
CA LEU A 8 2.91 10.98 0.87
C LEU A 8 2.72 10.07 2.09
N ILE A 9 1.93 10.48 3.07
CA ILE A 9 1.59 9.66 4.25
C ILE A 9 0.87 8.39 3.80
N PHE A 10 -0.04 8.49 2.85
CA PHE A 10 -0.79 7.36 2.33
C PHE A 10 0.13 6.35 1.61
N ILE A 11 1.01 6.83 0.72
CA ILE A 11 2.03 6.00 0.05
C ILE A 11 2.92 5.31 1.07
N PHE A 12 3.42 6.06 2.06
CA PHE A 12 4.27 5.53 3.11
C PHE A 12 3.55 4.45 3.91
N THR A 13 2.30 4.70 4.32
CA THR A 13 1.52 3.77 5.13
C THR A 13 1.19 2.49 4.37
N ILE A 14 0.84 2.58 3.09
CA ILE A 14 0.68 1.41 2.23
C ILE A 14 1.99 0.63 2.10
N GLY A 15 3.11 1.32 1.87
CA GLY A 15 4.43 0.69 1.79
C GLY A 15 4.75 -0.08 3.07
N VAL A 16 4.59 0.56 4.23
CA VAL A 16 4.76 -0.08 5.55
C VAL A 16 3.82 -1.27 5.71
N THR A 17 2.56 -1.14 5.29
CA THR A 17 1.56 -2.20 5.40
C THR A 17 1.98 -3.43 4.60
N ILE A 18 2.31 -3.26 3.32
CA ILE A 18 2.74 -4.36 2.45
C ILE A 18 4.04 -4.98 2.97
N GLY A 19 5.02 -4.14 3.34
CA GLY A 19 6.27 -4.61 3.94
C GLY A 19 6.02 -5.47 5.18
N GLY A 20 5.11 -5.05 6.05
CA GLY A 20 4.71 -5.83 7.21
C GLY A 20 4.01 -7.14 6.83
N LEU A 21 3.05 -7.11 5.90
CA LEU A 21 2.37 -8.32 5.46
C LEU A 21 3.31 -9.35 4.80
N LEU A 22 4.36 -8.89 4.12
CA LEU A 22 5.41 -9.75 3.55
C LEU A 22 6.28 -10.46 4.60
N ALA A 23 6.29 -9.96 5.84
CA ALA A 23 6.98 -10.60 6.95
C ALA A 23 6.12 -11.66 7.67
N ALA A 24 4.83 -11.79 7.30
CA ALA A 24 3.92 -12.74 7.92
C ALA A 24 4.21 -14.23 7.61
N PRO A 25 4.61 -14.62 6.38
CA PRO A 25 4.99 -16.00 6.09
C PRO A 25 6.15 -16.49 6.97
N LYS A 26 6.21 -17.79 7.26
CA LYS A 26 7.30 -18.41 8.03
C LYS A 26 8.66 -18.26 7.34
N ASP A 27 8.67 -18.22 6.02
CA ASP A 27 9.89 -18.08 5.24
C ASP A 27 10.33 -16.62 5.18
N PRO A 28 11.63 -16.34 5.40
CA PRO A 28 12.12 -14.98 5.36
C PRO A 28 11.92 -14.39 3.96
N PRO A 29 11.34 -13.18 3.85
CA PRO A 29 11.12 -12.54 2.57
C PRO A 29 12.45 -12.28 1.87
N ARG A 30 12.59 -12.81 0.64
CA ARG A 30 13.77 -12.60 -0.18
C ARG A 30 13.84 -11.12 -0.62
N PRO A 31 15.03 -10.49 -0.64
CA PRO A 31 15.18 -9.11 -1.09
C PRO A 31 14.61 -8.85 -2.49
N ILE A 32 14.62 -9.87 -3.35
CA ILE A 32 14.05 -9.79 -4.71
C ILE A 32 12.56 -9.45 -4.70
N HIS A 33 11.79 -9.90 -3.69
CA HIS A 33 10.37 -9.56 -3.59
C HIS A 33 10.18 -8.07 -3.31
N LEU A 34 11.02 -7.46 -2.47
CA LEU A 34 10.95 -6.02 -2.17
C LEU A 34 11.16 -5.19 -3.44
N PHE A 35 12.17 -5.58 -4.24
CA PHE A 35 12.46 -4.93 -5.51
C PHE A 35 11.30 -5.10 -6.51
N LEU A 36 10.76 -6.31 -6.65
CA LEU A 36 9.62 -6.57 -7.54
C LEU A 36 8.38 -5.76 -7.14
N PHE A 37 8.04 -5.66 -5.86
CA PHE A 37 6.91 -4.85 -5.39
C PHE A 37 7.14 -3.35 -5.62
N SER A 38 8.36 -2.86 -5.41
CA SER A 38 8.71 -1.46 -5.69
C SER A 38 8.61 -1.13 -7.18
N LEU A 39 9.12 -2.02 -8.04
CA LEU A 39 9.04 -1.87 -9.49
C LEU A 39 7.58 -1.94 -9.96
N PHE A 40 6.80 -2.88 -9.42
CA PHE A 40 5.37 -3.02 -9.69
C PHE A 40 4.59 -1.75 -9.29
N PHE A 41 4.86 -1.20 -8.10
CA PHE A 41 4.30 0.08 -7.65
C PHE A 41 4.65 1.22 -8.61
N SER A 42 5.94 1.35 -8.95
CA SER A 42 6.43 2.45 -9.78
C SER A 42 5.84 2.42 -11.19
N ILE A 43 5.76 1.23 -11.81
CA ILE A 43 5.15 1.05 -13.13
C ILE A 43 3.66 1.41 -13.10
N LEU A 44 2.90 0.86 -12.15
CA LEU A 44 1.47 1.12 -12.07
C LEU A 44 1.15 2.57 -11.72
N CYS A 45 1.91 3.18 -10.81
CA CYS A 45 1.76 4.60 -10.50
C CYS A 45 2.07 5.47 -11.72
N TYR A 46 3.10 5.12 -12.51
CA TYR A 46 3.43 5.86 -13.72
C TYR A 46 2.31 5.78 -14.76
N ILE A 47 1.74 4.58 -14.98
CA ILE A 47 0.60 4.37 -15.88
C ILE A 47 -0.63 5.15 -15.37
N GLY A 48 -0.91 5.07 -14.06
CA GLY A 48 -1.98 5.83 -13.42
C GLY A 48 -1.83 7.33 -13.61
N MET A 49 -0.62 7.87 -13.40
CA MET A 49 -0.30 9.29 -13.58
C MET A 49 -0.61 9.75 -15.00
N LEU A 50 -0.18 9.01 -16.01
CA LEU A 50 -0.49 9.33 -17.42
C LEU A 50 -2.01 9.34 -17.68
N ALA A 51 -2.76 8.40 -17.10
CA ALA A 51 -4.21 8.37 -17.22
C ALA A 51 -4.88 9.55 -16.48
N GLY A 52 -4.37 9.93 -15.32
CA GLY A 52 -4.88 11.05 -14.51
C GLY A 52 -4.67 12.41 -15.17
N MET A 53 -3.66 12.58 -16.03
CA MET A 53 -3.38 13.86 -16.71
C MET A 53 -4.52 14.32 -17.64
N PHE A 54 -5.40 13.42 -18.10
CA PHE A 54 -6.50 13.76 -18.99
C PHE A 54 -7.72 14.33 -18.27
N LEU A 55 -7.76 14.22 -16.94
CA LEU A 55 -8.83 14.72 -16.11
C LEU A 55 -8.28 15.86 -15.25
N THR A 56 -9.01 16.96 -15.15
CA THR A 56 -8.64 18.08 -14.29
C THR A 56 -9.87 18.56 -13.54
N GLY A 57 -9.67 19.02 -12.31
CA GLY A 57 -10.73 19.62 -11.50
C GLY A 57 -10.89 19.01 -10.12
N TRP A 58 -11.36 19.85 -9.19
CA TRP A 58 -11.53 19.54 -7.77
C TRP A 58 -12.50 18.37 -7.51
N ILE A 59 -13.56 18.26 -8.31
CA ILE A 59 -14.56 17.18 -8.20
C ILE A 59 -13.94 15.82 -8.53
N GLY A 60 -13.08 15.78 -9.56
CA GLY A 60 -12.36 14.55 -9.93
C GLY A 60 -11.41 14.09 -8.84
N PHE A 61 -10.74 15.02 -8.16
CA PHE A 61 -9.85 14.72 -7.05
C PHE A 61 -10.58 14.05 -5.87
N ARG A 62 -11.65 14.68 -5.35
CA ARG A 62 -12.43 14.11 -4.24
C ARG A 62 -13.07 12.76 -4.58
N PHE A 63 -13.53 12.60 -5.82
CA PHE A 63 -14.06 11.32 -6.29
C PHE A 63 -13.01 10.21 -6.24
N ILE A 64 -11.78 10.50 -6.68
CA ILE A 64 -10.68 9.54 -6.62
C ILE A 64 -10.29 9.23 -5.18
N GLU A 65 -10.22 10.20 -4.26
CA GLU A 65 -9.96 9.94 -2.84
C GLU A 65 -10.96 8.95 -2.22
N ILE A 66 -12.25 9.09 -2.54
CA ILE A 66 -13.30 8.19 -2.07
C ILE A 66 -13.10 6.79 -2.63
N ILE A 67 -12.88 6.65 -3.94
CA ILE A 67 -12.62 5.35 -4.58
C ILE A 67 -11.39 4.68 -3.96
N LEU A 68 -10.32 5.44 -3.79
CA LEU A 68 -9.07 4.96 -3.24
C LEU A 68 -9.27 4.44 -1.80
N SER A 69 -10.07 5.15 -1.01
CA SER A 69 -10.43 4.74 0.35
C SER A 69 -11.28 3.47 0.36
N ILE A 70 -12.23 3.32 -0.57
CA ILE A 70 -13.02 2.08 -0.73
C ILE A 70 -12.09 0.90 -1.05
N PHE A 71 -11.18 1.06 -2.00
CA PHE A 71 -10.24 -0.01 -2.34
C PHE A 71 -9.26 -0.33 -1.21
N ALA A 72 -8.83 0.67 -0.42
CA ALA A 72 -8.02 0.44 0.77
C ALA A 72 -8.78 -0.37 1.84
N LEU A 73 -10.06 -0.09 2.07
CA LEU A 73 -10.90 -0.91 2.95
C LEU A 73 -11.09 -2.32 2.40
N LEU A 74 -11.33 -2.47 1.09
CA LEU A 74 -11.40 -3.78 0.44
C LEU A 74 -10.08 -4.55 0.57
N PHE A 75 -8.94 -3.88 0.51
CA PHE A 75 -7.63 -4.48 0.73
C PHE A 75 -7.47 -5.00 2.16
N ILE A 76 -7.92 -4.23 3.16
CA ILE A 76 -7.92 -4.67 4.57
C ILE A 76 -8.81 -5.92 4.73
N VAL A 77 -10.04 -5.88 4.22
CA VAL A 77 -10.98 -7.01 4.29
C VAL A 77 -10.40 -8.25 3.58
N ALA A 78 -9.85 -8.06 2.38
CA ALA A 78 -9.19 -9.10 1.60
C ALA A 78 -7.98 -9.72 2.34
N SER A 79 -7.22 -8.90 3.07
CA SER A 79 -6.08 -9.37 3.85
C SER A 79 -6.54 -10.18 5.06
N ILE A 80 -7.56 -9.71 5.78
CA ILE A 80 -8.08 -10.43 6.95
C ILE A 80 -8.73 -11.76 6.55
N SER A 81 -9.53 -11.79 5.49
CA SER A 81 -10.27 -12.99 5.07
C SER A 81 -9.39 -14.12 4.54
N ARG A 82 -8.21 -13.78 4.01
CA ARG A 82 -7.28 -14.74 3.37
C ARG A 82 -6.09 -15.12 4.22
N TYR A 83 -5.89 -14.43 5.34
CA TYR A 83 -4.87 -14.78 6.30
C TYR A 83 -5.28 -16.04 7.06
N HIS A 84 -4.44 -17.07 7.05
CA HIS A 84 -4.74 -18.29 7.81
C HIS A 84 -4.24 -18.13 9.26
N PRO A 85 -5.11 -17.94 10.26
CA PRO A 85 -4.68 -17.65 11.64
C PRO A 85 -3.96 -18.82 12.31
N THR A 86 -4.23 -20.06 11.91
CA THR A 86 -3.55 -21.24 12.49
C THR A 86 -2.13 -21.42 11.97
N PHE A 87 -1.88 -21.12 10.69
CA PHE A 87 -0.57 -21.35 10.05
C PHE A 87 0.26 -20.08 9.85
N GLY A 88 -0.36 -18.92 10.05
CA GLY A 88 0.28 -17.62 10.06
C GLY A 88 0.64 -17.06 8.68
N PHE A 89 0.11 -17.61 7.58
CA PHE A 89 0.48 -17.21 6.21
C PHE A 89 -0.75 -16.84 5.35
N PHE A 90 -0.47 -16.09 4.27
CA PHE A 90 -1.42 -15.81 3.20
C PHE A 90 -1.33 -16.90 2.13
N HIS A 91 -2.47 -17.46 1.68
CA HIS A 91 -2.48 -18.49 0.64
C HIS A 91 -1.75 -18.00 -0.63
N PRO A 92 -0.66 -18.67 -1.07
CA PRO A 92 0.15 -18.22 -2.21
C PRO A 92 -0.62 -18.14 -3.53
N GLU A 93 -1.70 -18.91 -3.67
CA GLU A 93 -2.51 -18.99 -4.88
C GLU A 93 -3.53 -17.84 -4.97
N ASP A 94 -3.74 -17.09 -3.90
CA ASP A 94 -4.78 -16.06 -3.85
C ASP A 94 -4.29 -14.74 -4.46
N LYS A 95 -4.56 -14.58 -5.75
CA LYS A 95 -4.18 -13.41 -6.55
C LYS A 95 -5.02 -12.16 -6.26
N VAL A 96 -6.09 -12.27 -5.46
CA VAL A 96 -7.03 -11.16 -5.30
C VAL A 96 -6.42 -10.03 -4.47
N VAL A 97 -5.60 -10.32 -3.47
CA VAL A 97 -4.88 -9.28 -2.70
C VAL A 97 -3.96 -8.49 -3.63
N LEU A 98 -3.25 -9.18 -4.53
CA LEU A 98 -2.38 -8.54 -5.53
C LEU A 98 -3.19 -7.71 -6.54
N LEU A 99 -4.36 -8.20 -6.97
CA LEU A 99 -5.24 -7.46 -7.89
C LEU A 99 -5.80 -6.18 -7.24
N VAL A 100 -6.28 -6.25 -6.00
CA VAL A 100 -6.73 -5.07 -5.26
C VAL A 100 -5.58 -4.08 -5.09
N LEU A 101 -4.39 -4.58 -4.77
CA LEU A 101 -3.19 -3.75 -4.65
C LEU A 101 -2.81 -3.07 -5.96
N ALA A 102 -2.91 -3.77 -7.09
CA ALA A 102 -2.66 -3.22 -8.41
C ALA A 102 -3.59 -2.05 -8.71
N VAL A 103 -4.88 -2.20 -8.39
CA VAL A 103 -5.87 -1.14 -8.55
C VAL A 103 -5.53 0.06 -7.66
N ILE A 104 -5.16 -0.17 -6.39
CA ILE A 104 -4.75 0.91 -5.48
C ILE A 104 -3.53 1.66 -6.05
N PHE A 105 -2.49 0.96 -6.51
CA PHE A 105 -1.30 1.60 -7.08
C PHE A 105 -1.60 2.43 -8.32
N PHE A 106 -2.46 1.90 -9.20
CA PHE A 106 -2.93 2.65 -10.35
C PHE A 106 -3.70 3.92 -9.92
N LEU A 107 -4.61 3.82 -8.96
CA LEU A 107 -5.41 4.96 -8.47
C LEU A 107 -4.55 6.01 -7.76
N ILE A 108 -3.53 5.59 -7.01
CA ILE A 108 -2.53 6.49 -6.43
C ILE A 108 -1.81 7.27 -7.54
N GLY A 109 -1.36 6.58 -8.58
CA GLY A 109 -0.77 7.23 -9.75
C GLY A 109 -1.73 8.23 -10.39
N PHE A 110 -2.98 7.84 -10.56
CA PHE A 110 -4.03 8.66 -11.13
C PHE A 110 -4.25 9.95 -10.35
N GLU A 111 -4.26 9.86 -9.01
CA GLU A 111 -4.31 11.02 -8.11
C GLU A 111 -3.15 11.99 -8.35
N TYR A 112 -1.93 11.49 -8.62
CA TYR A 112 -0.79 12.34 -8.96
C TYR A 112 -1.03 13.12 -10.26
N GLY A 113 -1.57 12.43 -11.26
CA GLY A 113 -1.89 13.02 -12.56
C GLY A 113 -2.91 14.15 -12.44
N LEU A 114 -3.94 13.96 -11.61
CA LEU A 114 -4.95 14.99 -11.31
C LEU A 114 -4.36 16.20 -10.58
N LEU A 115 -3.38 16.00 -9.71
CA LEU A 115 -2.68 17.06 -8.97
C LEU A 115 -1.53 17.70 -9.78
N GLU A 116 -1.45 17.41 -11.08
CA GLU A 116 -0.40 17.88 -12.00
C GLU A 116 1.03 17.48 -11.57
N MET A 117 1.14 16.46 -10.71
CA MET A 117 2.41 15.92 -10.25
C MET A 117 2.97 14.94 -11.28
N ARG A 118 4.11 15.31 -11.87
CA ARG A 118 4.72 14.61 -12.99
C ARG A 118 5.79 13.59 -12.56
N THR A 119 6.54 13.11 -13.53
CA THR A 119 7.56 12.05 -13.42
C THR A 119 8.50 12.17 -12.20
N PHE A 120 9.00 13.36 -11.88
CA PHE A 120 9.90 13.54 -10.72
C PHE A 120 9.22 13.18 -9.40
N PHE A 121 7.94 13.53 -9.23
CA PHE A 121 7.18 13.16 -8.06
C PHE A 121 6.98 11.65 -8.01
N THR A 122 6.60 11.02 -9.12
CA THR A 122 6.39 9.57 -9.20
C THR A 122 7.67 8.77 -8.88
N LEU A 123 8.83 9.22 -9.35
CA LEU A 123 10.12 8.61 -9.00
C LEU A 123 10.42 8.75 -7.50
N THR A 124 10.21 9.95 -6.94
CA THR A 124 10.40 10.21 -5.50
C THR A 124 9.45 9.36 -4.66
N ALA A 125 8.18 9.25 -5.07
CA ALA A 125 7.18 8.38 -4.46
C ALA A 125 7.60 6.90 -4.50
N GLY A 126 8.21 6.44 -5.61
CA GLY A 126 8.77 5.10 -5.71
C GLY A 126 9.90 4.85 -4.70
N VAL A 127 10.82 5.81 -4.52
CA VAL A 127 11.88 5.72 -3.51
C VAL A 127 11.30 5.69 -2.10
N ILE A 128 10.35 6.59 -1.79
CA ILE A 128 9.67 6.63 -0.49
C ILE A 128 8.93 5.31 -0.22
N PHE A 129 8.20 4.80 -1.21
CA PHE A 129 7.49 3.53 -1.12
C PHE A 129 8.45 2.37 -0.84
N THR A 130 9.61 2.34 -1.52
CA THR A 130 10.64 1.31 -1.32
C THR A 130 11.21 1.36 0.10
N ALA A 131 11.53 2.55 0.59
CA ALA A 131 12.01 2.76 1.95
C ALA A 131 10.93 2.35 2.98
N ALA A 132 9.68 2.73 2.76
CA ALA A 132 8.54 2.38 3.60
C ALA A 132 8.32 0.86 3.64
N LEU A 133 8.45 0.18 2.51
CA LEU A 133 8.32 -1.27 2.39
C LEU A 133 9.42 -1.99 3.18
N ALA A 134 10.68 -1.58 3.02
CA ALA A 134 11.78 -2.11 3.83
C ALA A 134 11.60 -1.82 5.34
N PHE A 135 11.12 -0.63 5.68
CA PHE A 135 10.87 -0.22 7.07
C PHE A 135 9.75 -1.03 7.73
N GLY A 136 8.61 -1.20 7.05
CA GLY A 136 7.50 -2.01 7.54
C GLY A 136 7.87 -3.47 7.72
N LEU A 137 8.64 -4.03 6.79
CA LEU A 137 9.19 -5.38 6.89
C LEU A 137 10.09 -5.54 8.12
N PHE A 138 11.03 -4.61 8.31
CA PHE A 138 11.94 -4.62 9.44
C PHE A 138 11.19 -4.55 10.78
N ILE A 139 10.24 -3.61 10.92
CA ILE A 139 9.43 -3.47 12.13
C ILE A 139 8.65 -4.74 12.42
N GLN A 140 7.97 -5.30 11.41
CA GLN A 140 7.13 -6.46 11.60
C GLN A 140 7.92 -7.70 12.02
N ILE A 141 9.11 -7.90 11.43
CA ILE A 141 10.03 -8.97 11.86
C ILE A 141 10.37 -8.84 13.35
N ARG A 142 10.65 -7.62 13.82
CA ARG A 142 10.95 -7.37 15.25
C ARG A 142 9.75 -7.68 16.14
N PHE A 143 8.53 -7.27 15.74
CA PHE A 143 7.32 -7.59 16.50
C PHE A 143 7.04 -9.10 16.56
N LEU A 144 7.18 -9.80 15.43
CA LEU A 144 6.99 -11.26 15.38
C LEU A 144 8.02 -12.01 16.23
N GLN A 145 9.26 -11.52 16.30
CA GLN A 145 10.28 -12.08 17.20
C GLN A 145 9.93 -11.86 18.69
N MET A 146 9.46 -10.67 19.04
CA MET A 146 9.13 -10.31 20.43
C MET A 146 7.91 -11.07 20.95
N ALA A 147 6.90 -11.28 20.12
CA ALA A 147 5.63 -11.85 20.56
C ALA A 147 5.17 -13.02 19.68
N ARG A 148 6.09 -13.99 19.51
CA ARG A 148 5.90 -15.27 18.79
C ARG A 148 4.62 -16.05 19.09
N ARG A 149 3.97 -15.81 20.24
CA ARG A 149 2.77 -16.53 20.68
C ARG A 149 1.46 -15.91 20.17
N SER A 150 1.47 -14.68 19.68
CA SER A 150 0.25 -13.99 19.25
C SER A 150 0.17 -13.92 17.73
N THR A 151 -0.73 -14.72 17.14
CA THR A 151 -0.94 -14.73 15.69
C THR A 151 -1.50 -13.41 15.16
N TYR A 152 -2.20 -12.65 15.99
CA TYR A 152 -2.87 -11.41 15.58
C TYR A 152 -1.90 -10.25 15.30
N ILE A 153 -0.62 -10.39 15.66
CA ILE A 153 0.41 -9.37 15.45
C ILE A 153 0.65 -9.10 13.96
N SER A 154 0.38 -10.08 13.10
CA SER A 154 0.44 -9.93 11.64
C SER A 154 -0.50 -8.86 11.09
N PHE A 155 -1.54 -8.47 11.85
CA PHE A 155 -2.51 -7.46 11.44
C PHE A 155 -2.19 -6.03 11.90
N ILE A 156 -1.17 -5.82 12.73
CA ILE A 156 -0.78 -4.47 13.20
C ILE A 156 -0.61 -3.47 12.04
N PRO A 157 0.02 -3.82 10.90
CA PRO A 157 0.18 -2.88 9.80
C PRO A 157 -1.16 -2.42 9.20
N LEU A 158 -2.20 -3.27 9.23
CA LEU A 158 -3.54 -2.92 8.71
C LEU A 158 -4.24 -1.85 9.57
N VAL A 159 -3.94 -1.78 10.87
CA VAL A 159 -4.51 -0.75 11.76
C VAL A 159 -4.05 0.64 11.32
N TRP A 160 -2.78 0.78 10.94
CA TRP A 160 -2.24 2.03 10.42
C TRP A 160 -2.87 2.41 9.08
N LEU A 161 -3.05 1.43 8.19
CA LEU A 161 -3.74 1.66 6.92
C LEU A 161 -5.18 2.13 7.14
N LEU A 162 -5.90 1.52 8.09
CA LEU A 162 -7.27 1.93 8.45
C LEU A 162 -7.30 3.38 8.91
N PHE A 163 -6.41 3.77 9.83
CA PHE A 163 -6.34 5.13 10.36
C PHE A 163 -6.12 6.17 9.27
N VAL A 164 -5.15 5.94 8.38
CA VAL A 164 -4.86 6.87 7.28
C VAL A 164 -5.98 6.88 6.25
N THR A 165 -6.64 5.75 6.00
CA THR A 165 -7.81 5.68 5.12
C THR A 165 -8.98 6.53 5.65
N VAL A 166 -9.22 6.49 6.96
CA VAL A 166 -10.24 7.34 7.60
C VAL A 166 -9.86 8.82 7.49
N ILE A 167 -8.60 9.18 7.72
CA ILE A 167 -8.13 10.56 7.54
C ILE A 167 -8.29 11.03 6.09
N LYS A 168 -8.05 10.16 5.11
CA LYS A 168 -8.19 10.49 3.69
C LYS A 168 -9.64 10.77 3.28
N LEU A 169 -10.62 10.29 4.04
CA LEU A 169 -12.04 10.56 3.82
C LEU A 169 -12.53 11.89 4.44
N LEU A 170 -11.76 12.49 5.36
CA LEU A 170 -12.09 13.77 6.02
C LEU A 170 -11.61 14.97 5.18
#